data_AF-A0A3P8ZEV1-F1
#
_entry.id   AF-A0A3P8ZEV1-F1
#
_cell.length_a   1.000
_cell.length_b   1.000
_cell.length_c   1.000
_cell.angle_alpha   90.00
_cell.angle_beta   90.00
_cell.angle_gamma   90.00
#
_symmetry.space_group_name_H-M   'P 1'
#
loop_
_entity.id
_entity.type
_entity.pdbx_description
1 polymer ?
#
loop_
_entity_poly.entity_id
_entity_poly.type
_entity_poly.pdbx_seq_one_letter_code
_entity_poly.pdbx_strand_id
1 'polypeptide(L)'
;MPNFIGKRCMLCCVCCFLSRLNQCNLSERSCRALVSVLSSNVSLLKELELNINDLEDSGVKCLSSGLTSIHSKLEILRYLKKCILSLQCCEVLASVLSSNSSHLTNLDLSDNDLKDSGVKLLSVGLAKPECKLEILRSVQMLICMILPSSPLTH
;
A
#
# COMPACT_ATOMS: atom_id res chain seq x y z
N MET A 1 26.08 -12.51 8.61
CA MET A 1 25.39 -12.59 9.92
C MET A 1 23.89 -12.53 9.68
N PRO A 2 23.06 -13.44 10.23
CA PRO A 2 21.63 -13.44 9.92
C PRO A 2 20.93 -12.29 10.65
N ASN A 3 20.22 -11.46 9.90
CA ASN A 3 19.46 -10.29 10.37
C ASN A 3 18.34 -10.72 11.35
N PHE A 4 18.56 -10.54 12.65
CA PHE A 4 17.55 -10.75 13.71
C PHE A 4 16.48 -9.64 13.77
N ILE A 5 16.61 -8.59 12.96
CA ILE A 5 15.71 -7.43 12.95
C ILE A 5 14.30 -7.79 12.45
N GLY A 6 14.15 -8.73 11.52
CA GLY A 6 12.85 -9.07 10.93
C GLY A 6 11.85 -9.78 11.85
N LYS A 7 12.30 -10.53 12.87
CA LYS A 7 11.39 -11.31 13.74
C LYS A 7 10.81 -10.49 14.89
N ARG A 8 11.56 -9.52 15.44
CA ARG A 8 11.10 -8.69 16.56
C ARG A 8 10.09 -7.63 16.12
N CYS A 9 10.25 -7.04 14.93
CA CYS A 9 9.34 -6.00 14.43
C CYS A 9 7.92 -6.51 14.09
N MET A 10 7.80 -7.77 13.68
CA MET A 10 6.53 -8.35 13.22
C MET A 10 5.57 -8.72 14.37
N LEU A 11 6.10 -8.98 15.58
CA LEU A 11 5.27 -9.27 16.75
C LEU A 11 4.47 -8.03 17.21
N CYS A 12 4.96 -6.81 16.97
CA CYS A 12 4.19 -5.59 17.24
C CYS A 12 2.99 -5.44 16.29
N CYS A 13 3.10 -5.91 15.05
CA CYS A 13 2.08 -5.61 14.04
C CYS A 13 0.67 -6.18 14.35
N VAL A 14 0.57 -7.21 15.20
CA VAL A 14 -0.73 -7.81 15.56
C VAL A 14 -1.49 -6.96 16.60
N CYS A 15 -0.78 -6.34 17.54
CA CYS A 15 -1.40 -5.58 18.65
C CYS A 15 -1.32 -4.06 18.45
N CYS A 16 -0.48 -3.59 17.53
CA CYS A 16 -0.21 -2.17 17.31
C CYS A 16 -1.17 -1.60 16.25
N PHE A 17 -1.80 -0.45 16.54
CA PHE A 17 -2.59 0.31 15.56
C PHE A 17 -1.72 0.84 14.41
N LEU A 18 -0.49 1.22 14.74
CA LEU A 18 0.51 1.74 13.82
C LEU A 18 1.77 0.88 13.89
N SER A 19 2.28 0.47 12.73
CA SER A 19 3.56 -0.25 12.61
C SER A 19 4.51 0.46 11.65
N ARG A 20 5.71 0.72 12.15
CA ARG A 20 6.81 1.28 11.35
C ARG A 20 7.85 0.22 11.12
N LEU A 21 7.93 -0.27 9.89
CA LEU A 21 8.90 -1.28 9.46
C LEU A 21 9.97 -0.64 8.56
N ASN A 22 10.35 0.59 8.88
CA ASN A 22 11.28 1.35 8.05
C ASN A 22 12.67 0.70 8.11
N GLN A 23 13.32 0.54 6.95
CA GLN A 23 14.69 0.00 6.83
C GLN A 23 14.89 -1.38 7.50
N CYS A 24 13.86 -2.22 7.46
CA CYS A 24 13.85 -3.54 8.10
C CYS A 24 14.39 -4.68 7.21
N ASN A 25 14.80 -4.37 5.96
CA ASN A 25 15.27 -5.33 4.97
C ASN A 25 14.28 -6.51 4.82
N LEU A 26 13.02 -6.16 4.50
CA LEU A 26 11.92 -7.10 4.40
C LEU A 26 12.21 -8.16 3.32
N SER A 27 12.27 -9.41 3.74
CA SER A 27 12.37 -10.56 2.84
C SER A 27 10.99 -11.00 2.35
N GLU A 28 10.93 -11.88 1.34
CA GLU A 28 9.68 -12.55 0.93
C GLU A 28 8.98 -13.23 2.13
N ARG A 29 9.75 -13.82 3.06
CA ARG A 29 9.20 -14.40 4.29
C ARG A 29 8.58 -13.34 5.21
N SER A 30 9.20 -12.16 5.29
CA SER A 30 8.66 -11.01 6.02
C SER A 30 7.36 -10.54 5.37
N CYS A 31 7.31 -10.41 4.04
CA CYS A 31 6.09 -10.04 3.30
C CYS A 31 4.95 -11.03 3.56
N ARG A 32 5.21 -12.35 3.51
CA ARG A 32 4.20 -13.37 3.82
C ARG A 32 3.62 -13.24 5.23
N ALA A 33 4.46 -12.96 6.21
CA ALA A 33 3.96 -12.83 7.57
C ALA A 33 3.29 -11.45 7.82
N LEU A 34 3.66 -10.39 7.09
CA LEU A 34 2.90 -9.14 7.02
C LEU A 34 1.51 -9.37 6.43
N VAL A 35 1.40 -10.15 5.36
CA VAL A 35 0.12 -10.57 4.78
C VAL A 35 -0.73 -11.32 5.79
N SER A 36 -0.13 -12.21 6.58
CA SER A 36 -0.83 -12.91 7.67
C SER A 36 -1.41 -11.93 8.69
N VAL A 37 -0.66 -10.88 9.06
CA VAL A 37 -1.16 -9.82 9.96
C VAL A 37 -2.28 -9.02 9.31
N LEU A 38 -2.10 -8.55 8.08
CA LEU A 38 -3.10 -7.77 7.35
C LEU A 38 -4.40 -8.57 7.11
N SER A 39 -4.27 -9.89 6.95
CA SER A 39 -5.42 -10.79 6.69
C SER A 39 -6.06 -11.35 7.96
N SER A 40 -5.54 -10.99 9.14
CA SER A 40 -6.04 -11.50 10.40
C SER A 40 -7.22 -10.68 10.91
N ASN A 41 -8.34 -11.34 11.22
CA ASN A 41 -9.52 -10.69 11.77
C ASN A 41 -9.28 -10.01 13.14
N VAL A 42 -8.31 -10.50 13.90
CA VAL A 42 -7.91 -9.92 15.20
C VAL A 42 -6.90 -8.78 15.08
N SER A 43 -6.31 -8.56 13.91
CA SER A 43 -5.39 -7.44 13.69
C SER A 43 -6.10 -6.11 13.89
N LEU A 44 -5.42 -5.17 14.56
CA LEU A 44 -5.86 -3.79 14.74
C LEU A 44 -5.05 -2.81 13.90
N LEU A 45 -4.19 -3.32 13.01
CA LEU A 45 -3.28 -2.50 12.23
C LEU A 45 -4.05 -1.63 11.23
N LYS A 46 -3.97 -0.32 11.44
CA LYS A 46 -4.58 0.70 10.59
C LYS A 46 -3.55 1.50 9.80
N GLU A 47 -2.34 1.64 10.33
CA GLU A 47 -1.26 2.38 9.69
C GLU A 47 -0.01 1.54 9.55
N LEU A 48 0.55 1.51 8.33
CA LEU A 48 1.77 0.78 8.02
C LEU A 48 2.73 1.67 7.24
N GLU A 49 3.93 1.83 7.79
CA GLU A 49 5.05 2.50 7.13
C GLU A 49 6.10 1.46 6.74
N LEU A 50 6.45 1.42 5.44
CA LEU A 50 7.40 0.45 4.88
C LEU A 50 8.64 1.13 4.29
N ASN A 51 8.98 2.31 4.78
CA ASN A 51 9.96 3.18 4.14
C ASN A 51 11.34 2.51 4.06
N ILE A 52 12.10 2.77 2.98
CA ILE A 52 13.47 2.24 2.82
C ILE A 52 13.51 0.70 2.89
N ASN A 53 12.51 0.01 2.34
CA ASN A 53 12.58 -1.43 2.06
C ASN A 53 12.51 -1.64 0.56
N ASP A 54 13.43 -2.44 0.02
CA ASP A 54 13.34 -2.90 -1.36
C ASP A 54 12.46 -4.14 -1.40
N LEU A 55 11.17 -3.95 -1.69
CA LEU A 55 10.23 -5.06 -1.78
C LEU A 55 10.28 -5.78 -3.12
N GLU A 56 10.87 -5.16 -4.14
CA GLU A 56 10.70 -5.55 -5.55
C GLU A 56 9.22 -5.71 -5.96
N ASP A 57 8.97 -6.09 -7.21
CA ASP A 57 7.60 -6.39 -7.68
C ASP A 57 6.96 -7.55 -6.92
N SER A 58 7.79 -8.51 -6.48
CA SER A 58 7.34 -9.71 -5.79
C SER A 58 6.79 -9.40 -4.39
N GLY A 59 7.42 -8.49 -3.65
CA GLY A 59 6.97 -8.07 -2.33
C GLY A 59 5.71 -7.21 -2.39
N VAL A 60 5.61 -6.30 -3.37
CA VAL A 60 4.37 -5.51 -3.58
C VAL A 60 3.20 -6.42 -3.95
N LYS A 61 3.41 -7.39 -4.85
CA LYS A 61 2.42 -8.42 -5.20
C LYS A 61 2.06 -9.31 -4.01
N CYS A 62 3.01 -9.61 -3.13
CA CYS A 62 2.72 -10.35 -1.90
C CYS A 62 1.80 -9.51 -1.00
N LEU A 63 2.18 -8.27 -0.70
CA LEU A 63 1.41 -7.38 0.17
C LEU A 63 0.01 -7.08 -0.35
N SER A 64 -0.19 -6.98 -1.66
CA SER A 64 -1.50 -6.69 -2.25
C SER A 64 -2.55 -7.71 -1.82
N SER A 65 -2.19 -8.99 -1.68
CA SER A 65 -3.11 -10.02 -1.20
C SER A 65 -3.62 -9.78 0.22
N GLY A 66 -2.77 -9.22 1.10
CA GLY A 66 -3.16 -8.83 2.46
C GLY A 66 -3.97 -7.52 2.48
N LEU A 67 -3.64 -6.57 1.61
CA LEU A 67 -4.38 -5.30 1.49
C LEU A 67 -5.80 -5.48 0.93
N THR A 68 -6.03 -6.53 0.14
CA THR A 68 -7.35 -6.89 -0.41
C THR A 68 -8.07 -7.98 0.38
N SER A 69 -7.53 -8.40 1.52
CA SER A 69 -8.21 -9.35 2.39
C SER A 69 -9.47 -8.72 3.00
N ILE A 70 -10.55 -9.49 3.13
CA ILE A 70 -11.80 -9.05 3.77
C ILE A 70 -11.61 -8.68 5.25
N HIS A 71 -10.51 -9.11 5.85
CA HIS A 71 -10.17 -8.84 7.24
C HIS A 71 -9.20 -7.66 7.40
N SER A 72 -8.72 -7.11 6.28
CA SER A 72 -7.81 -5.97 6.31
C SER A 72 -8.51 -4.74 6.87
N LYS A 73 -7.85 -4.06 7.80
CA LYS A 73 -8.32 -2.80 8.41
C LYS A 73 -7.37 -1.65 8.12
N LEU A 74 -6.43 -1.87 7.19
CA LEU A 74 -5.40 -0.89 6.89
C LEU A 74 -5.99 0.30 6.14
N GLU A 75 -5.90 1.47 6.76
CA GLU A 75 -6.41 2.74 6.24
C GLU A 75 -5.27 3.57 5.63
N ILE A 76 -4.08 3.50 6.23
CA ILE A 76 -2.92 4.31 5.83
C ILE A 76 -1.75 3.41 5.47
N LEU A 77 -1.31 3.51 4.21
CA LEU A 77 -0.09 2.88 3.73
C LEU A 77 0.89 3.97 3.29
N ARG A 78 2.02 4.05 3.99
CA ARG A 78 3.12 4.94 3.61
C ARG A 78 4.25 4.11 3.01
N TYR A 79 4.53 4.39 1.75
CA TYR A 79 5.52 3.69 0.97
C TYR A 79 6.58 4.68 0.48
N LEU A 80 7.43 5.14 1.41
CA LEU A 80 8.42 6.16 1.13
C LEU A 80 9.80 5.52 0.85
N LYS A 81 10.22 5.68 -0.41
CA LYS A 81 11.62 5.93 -0.81
C LYS A 81 12.42 4.77 -1.41
N LYS A 82 12.95 5.07 -2.61
CA LYS A 82 13.94 4.33 -3.42
C LYS A 82 13.54 2.95 -3.94
N CYS A 83 12.26 2.60 -3.87
CA CYS A 83 11.78 1.57 -4.79
C CYS A 83 11.65 2.19 -6.17
N ILE A 84 12.32 1.61 -7.16
CA ILE A 84 11.90 1.80 -8.54
C ILE A 84 10.57 1.05 -8.63
N LEU A 85 9.45 1.72 -8.30
CA LEU A 85 8.13 1.13 -8.52
C LEU A 85 8.01 0.92 -10.02
N SER A 86 8.04 -0.34 -10.42
CA SER A 86 7.81 -0.70 -11.81
C SER A 86 6.36 -0.38 -12.19
N LEU A 87 6.07 -0.43 -13.49
CA LEU A 87 4.69 -0.37 -13.97
C LEU A 87 3.85 -1.52 -13.42
N GLN A 88 4.45 -2.69 -13.21
CA GLN A 88 3.79 -3.84 -12.61
C GLN A 88 3.38 -3.55 -11.16
N CYS A 89 4.21 -2.86 -10.38
CA CYS A 89 3.82 -2.40 -9.04
C CYS A 89 2.61 -1.45 -9.10
N CYS A 90 2.58 -0.54 -10.07
CA CYS A 90 1.46 0.39 -10.24
C CYS A 90 0.16 -0.34 -10.63
N GLU A 91 0.21 -1.37 -11.47
CA GLU A 91 -0.94 -2.23 -11.80
C GLU A 91 -1.47 -3.00 -10.58
N VAL A 92 -0.55 -3.53 -9.77
CA VAL A 92 -0.90 -4.22 -8.53
C VAL A 92 -1.58 -3.26 -7.55
N LEU A 93 -1.03 -2.06 -7.35
CA LEU A 93 -1.62 -1.04 -6.48
C LEU A 93 -2.97 -0.56 -7.03
N ALA A 94 -3.12 -0.38 -8.35
CA ALA A 94 -4.40 -0.06 -8.96
C ALA A 94 -5.46 -1.14 -8.68
N SER A 95 -5.06 -2.41 -8.70
CA SER A 95 -5.93 -3.53 -8.35
C SER A 95 -6.37 -3.48 -6.89
N VAL A 96 -5.47 -3.11 -5.98
CA VAL A 96 -5.81 -2.89 -4.56
C VAL A 96 -6.84 -1.76 -4.40
N LEU A 97 -6.61 -0.63 -5.06
CA LEU A 97 -7.50 0.54 -5.02
C LEU A 97 -8.89 0.24 -5.59
N SER A 98 -8.98 -0.63 -6.60
CA SER A 98 -10.26 -1.08 -7.18
C SER A 98 -10.99 -2.14 -6.37
N SER A 99 -10.39 -2.67 -5.30
CA SER A 99 -10.95 -3.79 -4.54
C SER A 99 -11.93 -3.30 -3.48
N ASN A 100 -13.16 -3.86 -3.49
CA ASN A 100 -14.18 -3.63 -2.47
C ASN A 100 -13.70 -3.87 -1.03
N SER A 101 -12.80 -4.85 -0.87
CA SER A 101 -12.25 -5.26 0.42
C SER A 101 -11.14 -4.33 0.92
N SER A 102 -10.63 -3.43 0.09
CA SER A 102 -9.62 -2.47 0.54
C SER A 102 -10.28 -1.40 1.41
N HIS A 103 -9.61 -1.05 2.50
CA HIS A 103 -10.00 0.05 3.40
C HIS A 103 -9.06 1.25 3.29
N LEU A 104 -8.20 1.27 2.27
CA LEU A 104 -7.16 2.28 2.15
C LEU A 104 -7.75 3.65 1.81
N THR A 105 -7.55 4.62 2.71
CA THR A 105 -7.94 6.02 2.55
C THR A 105 -6.74 6.91 2.24
N ASN A 106 -5.54 6.49 2.63
CA ASN A 106 -4.31 7.25 2.45
C ASN A 106 -3.19 6.39 1.86
N LEU A 107 -2.67 6.81 0.71
CA LEU A 107 -1.52 6.19 0.05
C LEU A 107 -0.44 7.24 -0.21
N ASP A 108 0.73 7.03 0.37
CA ASP A 108 1.88 7.91 0.17
C ASP A 108 2.96 7.24 -0.67
N LEU A 109 3.14 7.73 -1.90
CA LEU A 109 4.14 7.31 -2.89
C LEU A 109 5.15 8.42 -3.21
N SER A 110 5.21 9.50 -2.41
CA SER A 110 5.90 10.75 -2.76
C SER A 110 7.40 10.63 -3.07
N ASP A 111 8.08 9.58 -2.61
CA ASP A 111 9.50 9.35 -2.92
C ASP A 111 9.73 8.28 -4.03
N ASN A 112 8.76 8.08 -4.92
CA ASN A 112 8.87 7.17 -6.07
C ASN A 112 8.66 7.92 -7.39
N ASP A 113 9.50 7.64 -8.40
CA ASP A 113 9.31 8.16 -9.75
C ASP A 113 8.33 7.25 -10.52
N LEU A 114 7.05 7.57 -10.44
CA LEU A 114 6.00 6.77 -11.09
C LEU A 114 5.98 6.95 -12.61
N LYS A 115 6.52 8.07 -13.11
CA LYS A 115 6.31 8.58 -14.48
C LYS A 115 4.81 8.74 -14.82
N ASP A 116 4.51 9.33 -15.97
CA ASP A 116 3.12 9.49 -16.43
C ASP A 116 2.42 8.14 -16.62
N SER A 117 3.16 7.11 -17.02
CA SER A 117 2.65 5.76 -17.20
C SER A 117 2.21 5.10 -15.89
N GLY A 118 2.97 5.24 -14.80
CA GLY A 118 2.57 4.72 -13.49
C GLY A 118 1.36 5.46 -12.92
N VAL A 119 1.31 6.79 -13.07
CA VAL A 119 0.15 7.60 -12.67
C VAL A 119 -1.11 7.19 -13.45
N LYS A 120 -0.98 6.97 -14.76
CA LYS A 120 -2.08 6.50 -15.60
C LYS A 120 -2.61 5.15 -15.14
N LEU A 121 -1.74 4.21 -14.75
CA LEU A 121 -2.15 2.92 -14.22
C LEU A 121 -2.91 3.05 -12.90
N LEU A 122 -2.40 3.84 -11.96
CA LEU A 122 -3.08 4.11 -10.70
C LEU A 122 -4.46 4.76 -10.90
N SER A 123 -4.59 5.66 -11.90
CA SER A 123 -5.86 6.33 -12.20
C SER A 123 -6.99 5.36 -12.55
N VAL A 124 -6.68 4.19 -13.13
CA VAL A 124 -7.67 3.15 -13.42
C VAL A 124 -8.31 2.60 -12.15
N GLY A 125 -7.50 2.39 -11.10
CA GLY A 125 -7.99 1.95 -9.79
C GLY A 125 -8.75 3.06 -9.05
N LEU A 126 -8.26 4.30 -9.12
CA LEU A 126 -8.89 5.46 -8.48
C LEU A 126 -10.26 5.83 -9.07
N ALA A 127 -10.46 5.57 -10.36
CA ALA A 127 -11.73 5.85 -11.04
C ALA A 127 -12.85 4.86 -10.68
N LYS A 128 -12.56 3.83 -9.88
CA LYS A 128 -13.53 2.81 -9.50
C LYS A 128 -14.41 3.31 -8.34
N PRO A 129 -15.73 3.07 -8.38
CA PRO A 129 -16.62 3.48 -7.29
C PRO A 129 -16.30 2.79 -5.96
N GLU A 130 -15.62 1.64 -6.02
CA GLU A 130 -15.15 0.90 -4.85
C GLU A 130 -13.93 1.54 -4.16
N CYS A 131 -13.25 2.46 -4.84
CA CYS A 131 -12.06 3.13 -4.31
C CYS A 131 -12.42 4.06 -3.16
N LYS A 132 -11.83 3.81 -1.99
CA LYS A 132 -12.02 4.61 -0.77
C LYS A 132 -10.89 5.61 -0.53
N LEU A 133 -9.98 5.75 -1.49
CA LEU A 133 -8.79 6.58 -1.33
C LEU A 133 -9.14 8.06 -1.36
N GLU A 134 -8.87 8.77 -0.28
CA GLU A 134 -9.09 10.21 -0.13
C GLU A 134 -7.81 11.01 -0.42
N ILE A 135 -6.66 10.45 -0.03
CA ILE A 135 -5.36 11.12 -0.12
C ILE A 135 -4.37 10.21 -0.83
N LEU A 136 -3.96 10.63 -2.03
CA LEU A 136 -2.77 10.10 -2.71
C LEU A 136 -1.68 11.17 -2.69
N ARG A 137 -0.48 10.82 -2.23
CA ARG A 137 0.72 11.68 -2.34
C ARG A 137 1.68 11.10 -3.36
N SER A 138 2.07 11.90 -4.35
CA SER A 138 3.07 11.57 -5.37
C SER A 138 3.75 12.87 -5.81
N VAL A 139 5.04 12.82 -6.18
CA VAL A 139 5.78 13.98 -6.69
C VAL A 139 5.30 14.46 -8.06
N GLN A 140 4.63 13.62 -8.84
CA GLN A 140 4.14 13.96 -10.20
C GLN A 140 2.71 14.55 -10.24
N MET A 141 2.15 14.97 -9.10
CA MET A 141 0.73 15.36 -8.96
C MET A 141 0.24 16.59 -9.74
N LEU A 142 1.00 17.15 -10.69
CA LEU A 142 0.60 18.39 -11.35
C LEU A 142 -0.42 18.23 -12.50
N ILE A 143 -0.80 17.01 -12.95
CA ILE A 143 -1.49 16.90 -14.25
C ILE A 143 -2.87 16.21 -14.31
N CYS A 144 -3.32 15.31 -13.42
CA CYS A 144 -4.52 14.49 -13.79
C CYS A 144 -5.55 14.07 -12.72
N MET A 145 -5.63 14.65 -11.51
CA MET A 145 -6.70 14.29 -10.57
C MET A 145 -7.74 15.39 -10.37
N ILE A 146 -8.56 15.60 -11.40
CA ILE A 146 -9.96 15.95 -11.16
C ILE A 146 -10.61 14.64 -10.74
N LEU A 147 -10.75 14.42 -9.42
CA LEU A 147 -11.69 13.44 -8.89
C LEU A 147 -13.05 13.69 -9.56
N PRO A 148 -13.79 12.67 -10.01
CA PRO A 148 -15.15 12.90 -10.48
C PRO A 148 -15.92 13.55 -9.34
N SER A 149 -16.28 14.81 -9.56
CA SER A 149 -17.20 15.55 -8.72
C SER A 149 -18.43 14.67 -8.56
N SER A 150 -18.88 14.48 -7.32
CA SER A 150 -20.13 13.82 -6.97
C SER A 150 -21.22 14.17 -7.99
N PRO A 151 -22.04 13.22 -8.48
CA PRO A 151 -23.16 13.58 -9.32
C PRO A 151 -24.09 14.47 -8.50
N LEU A 152 -24.20 15.75 -8.88
CA LEU A 152 -25.29 16.61 -8.45
C LEU A 152 -26.58 15.93 -8.94
N THR A 153 -27.24 15.24 -8.03
CA THR A 153 -28.59 14.74 -8.21
C THR A 153 -29.50 15.95 -8.41
N HIS A 154 -30.11 16.06 -9.58
CA HIS A 154 -31.30 16.87 -9.84
C HIS A 154 -32.53 15.97 -9.82
#